data_AF-W5JBL3-F1
#
_entry.id   AF-W5JBL3-F1
#
_cell.length_a   1.000
_cell.length_b   1.000
_cell.length_c   1.000
_cell.angle_alpha   90.00
_cell.angle_beta   90.00
_cell.angle_gamma   90.00
#
_symmetry.space_group_name_H-M   'P 1'
#
loop_
_entity.id
_entity.type
_entity.pdbx_description
1 polymer ?
#
loop_
_entity_poly.entity_id
_entity_poly.type
_entity_poly.pdbx_seq_one_letter_code
_entity_poly.pdbx_strand_id
1 'polypeptide(L)'
;MIPDAHNPDMSNWDQLDQIVKETRAFLTEYDEIVLHKDLYRALFMYELHNLRDEVVMLLKKFTSRPKDIAERKEIECCGQMYSDKEAFNRHYDEAHNKKALQSASLCELKMSLTKIEIFERHLKNYLSVGKESSCELLLNLRRIMRRLDATLEF
;
A
#
# COMPACT_ATOMS: atom_id res chain seq x y z
N MET A 1 2.74 -13.01 -42.68
CA MET A 1 3.50 -13.25 -41.44
C MET A 1 3.48 -11.95 -40.66
N ILE A 2 2.76 -11.91 -39.55
CA ILE A 2 2.76 -10.77 -38.63
C ILE A 2 4.00 -10.95 -37.75
N PRO A 3 4.89 -9.96 -37.59
CA PRO A 3 6.01 -10.09 -36.67
C PRO A 3 5.44 -10.16 -35.25
N ASP A 4 5.81 -11.21 -34.52
CA ASP A 4 5.63 -11.31 -33.08
C ASP A 4 6.14 -10.05 -32.41
N ALA A 5 5.24 -9.31 -31.76
CA ALA A 5 5.60 -8.22 -30.88
C ALA A 5 6.27 -8.82 -29.65
N HIS A 6 7.59 -8.98 -29.74
CA HIS A 6 8.44 -9.29 -28.59
C HIS A 6 8.32 -8.13 -27.61
N ASN A 7 7.39 -8.25 -26.67
CA ASN A 7 7.37 -7.43 -25.47
C ASN A 7 8.66 -7.78 -24.72
N PRO A 8 9.65 -6.88 -24.58
CA PRO A 8 10.91 -7.25 -23.94
C PRO A 8 10.59 -7.60 -22.49
N ASP A 9 10.71 -8.89 -22.17
CA ASP A 9 10.55 -9.40 -20.84
C ASP A 9 11.56 -8.67 -19.95
N MET A 10 11.09 -7.73 -19.12
CA MET A 10 11.97 -6.94 -18.25
C MET A 10 12.82 -7.90 -17.43
N SER A 11 14.13 -7.71 -17.43
CA SER A 11 15.02 -8.62 -16.71
C SER A 11 14.69 -8.58 -15.21
N ASN A 12 14.98 -9.68 -14.49
CA ASN A 12 14.78 -9.72 -13.04
C ASN A 12 15.44 -8.53 -12.32
N TRP A 13 16.57 -8.06 -12.85
CA TRP A 13 17.31 -6.91 -12.34
C TRP A 13 16.60 -5.58 -12.60
N ASP A 14 15.98 -5.40 -13.77
CA ASP A 14 15.18 -4.21 -14.07
C ASP A 14 13.93 -4.14 -13.19
N GLN A 15 13.29 -5.28 -12.94
CA GLN A 15 12.16 -5.36 -12.02
C GLN A 15 12.59 -5.02 -10.58
N LEU A 16 13.75 -5.53 -10.15
CA LEU A 16 14.32 -5.22 -8.83
C LEU A 16 14.67 -3.74 -8.69
N ASP A 17 15.32 -3.14 -9.69
CA ASP A 17 15.66 -1.72 -9.70
C ASP A 17 14.39 -0.86 -9.66
N GLN A 18 13.36 -1.23 -10.42
CA GLN A 18 12.09 -0.52 -10.39
C GLN A 18 11.45 -0.56 -9.00
N ILE A 19 11.29 -1.73 -8.38
CA ILE A 19 10.64 -1.79 -7.06
C ILE A 19 11.47 -1.07 -5.98
N VAL A 20 12.80 -1.05 -6.09
CA VAL A 20 13.66 -0.26 -5.21
C VAL A 20 13.38 1.23 -5.38
N LYS A 21 13.28 1.74 -6.61
CA LYS A 21 12.93 3.14 -6.89
C LYS A 21 11.55 3.49 -6.34
N GLU A 22 10.56 2.63 -6.55
CA GLU A 22 9.19 2.81 -6.04
C GLU A 22 9.15 2.87 -4.50
N THR A 23 9.84 1.95 -3.82
CA THR A 23 9.91 1.97 -2.34
C THR A 23 10.60 3.23 -1.81
N ARG A 24 11.60 3.77 -2.52
CA ARG A 24 12.27 5.01 -2.16
C ARG A 24 11.39 6.24 -2.38
N ALA A 25 10.67 6.30 -3.51
CA ALA A 25 9.73 7.36 -3.81
C ALA A 25 8.60 7.39 -2.75
N PHE A 26 7.99 6.24 -2.47
CA PHE A 26 6.96 6.13 -1.44
C PHE A 26 7.44 6.57 -0.06
N LEU A 27 8.65 6.17 0.35
CA LEU A 27 9.25 6.62 1.62
C LEU A 27 9.45 8.15 1.69
N THR A 28 9.77 8.76 0.56
CA THR A 28 10.02 10.21 0.47
C THR A 28 8.71 10.99 0.61
N GLU A 29 7.64 10.46 0.04
CA GLU A 29 6.31 11.09 0.01
C GLU A 29 5.42 10.68 1.19
N TYR A 30 5.85 9.71 2.01
CA TYR A 30 5.00 9.10 3.04
C TYR A 30 4.37 10.11 4.00
N ASP A 31 5.16 11.06 4.50
CA ASP A 31 4.68 12.02 5.51
C ASP A 31 3.62 12.97 4.91
N GLU A 32 3.73 13.30 3.63
CA GLU A 32 2.72 14.07 2.88
C GLU A 32 1.46 13.22 2.65
N ILE A 33 1.62 11.95 2.27
CA ILE A 33 0.52 11.01 2.04
C ILE A 33 -0.35 10.89 3.31
N VAL A 34 0.27 10.70 4.47
CA VAL A 34 -0.47 10.47 5.73
C VAL A 34 -0.95 11.77 6.41
N LEU A 35 -0.60 12.94 5.88
CA LEU A 35 -1.01 14.24 6.43
C LEU A 35 -2.53 14.39 6.48
N HIS A 36 -3.24 13.81 5.50
CA HIS A 36 -4.68 13.97 5.35
C HIS A 36 -5.50 12.81 5.96
N LYS A 37 -4.85 11.92 6.73
CA LYS A 37 -5.48 10.69 7.23
C LYS A 37 -6.76 10.94 8.03
N ASP A 38 -6.85 12.03 8.78
CA ASP A 38 -7.96 12.29 9.69
C ASP A 38 -9.26 12.67 8.98
N LEU A 39 -9.19 13.24 7.77
CA LEU A 39 -10.37 13.65 7.00
C LEU A 39 -11.22 12.44 6.58
N TYR A 40 -10.59 11.29 6.37
CA TYR A 40 -11.23 10.04 5.95
C TYR A 40 -10.60 8.84 6.64
N ARG A 41 -10.49 8.96 7.97
CA ARG A 41 -9.74 8.05 8.84
C ARG A 41 -10.02 6.58 8.55
N ALA A 42 -11.28 6.16 8.50
CA ALA A 42 -11.60 4.74 8.31
C ALA A 42 -11.08 4.19 6.97
N LEU A 43 -11.32 4.88 5.85
CA LEU A 43 -10.84 4.45 4.54
C LEU A 43 -9.31 4.51 4.46
N PHE A 44 -8.72 5.56 5.01
CA PHE A 44 -7.28 5.73 5.00
C PHE A 44 -6.58 4.63 5.81
N MET A 45 -7.07 4.34 7.02
CA MET A 45 -6.58 3.23 7.84
C MET A 45 -6.77 1.88 7.14
N TYR A 46 -7.90 1.71 6.44
CA TYR A 46 -8.17 0.52 5.67
C TYR A 46 -7.13 0.28 4.56
N GLU A 47 -6.83 1.29 3.76
CA GLU A 47 -5.82 1.15 2.70
C GLU A 47 -4.40 0.98 3.25
N LEU A 48 -4.05 1.66 4.35
CA LEU A 48 -2.77 1.45 5.01
C LEU A 48 -2.62 0.03 5.58
N HIS A 49 -3.69 -0.57 6.10
CA HIS A 49 -3.69 -1.96 6.55
C HIS A 49 -3.44 -2.93 5.39
N ASN A 50 -4.09 -2.74 4.25
CA ASN A 50 -3.85 -3.58 3.07
C ASN A 50 -2.40 -3.45 2.60
N LEU A 51 -1.90 -2.22 2.49
CA LEU A 51 -0.53 -1.97 2.08
C LEU A 51 0.47 -2.64 3.03
N ARG A 52 0.21 -2.57 4.34
CA ARG A 52 1.01 -3.25 5.35
C ARG A 52 1.06 -4.76 5.11
N ASP A 53 -0.07 -5.39 4.82
CA ASP A 53 -0.14 -6.83 4.57
C ASP A 53 0.71 -7.22 3.34
N GLU A 54 0.69 -6.42 2.28
CA GLU A 54 1.55 -6.64 1.10
C GLU A 54 3.05 -6.47 1.42
N VAL A 55 3.42 -5.45 2.20
CA VAL A 55 4.81 -5.26 2.67
C VAL A 55 5.27 -6.45 3.52
N VAL A 56 4.40 -6.96 4.39
CA VAL A 56 4.63 -8.18 5.20
C VAL A 56 4.86 -9.39 4.30
N MET A 57 3.99 -9.61 3.32
CA MET A 57 4.11 -10.72 2.39
C MET A 57 5.42 -10.64 1.60
N LEU A 58 5.81 -9.44 1.16
CA LEU A 58 7.03 -9.27 0.38
C LEU A 58 8.29 -9.47 1.22
N LEU A 59 8.29 -9.00 2.47
CA LEU A 59 9.37 -9.29 3.41
C LEU A 59 9.45 -10.79 3.71
N LYS A 60 8.33 -11.48 3.94
CA LYS A 60 8.29 -12.93 4.16
C LYS A 60 8.82 -13.71 2.96
N LYS A 61 8.52 -13.28 1.74
CA LYS A 61 8.99 -13.92 0.50
C LYS A 61 10.52 -13.98 0.44
N PHE A 62 11.20 -12.94 0.91
CA PHE A 62 12.66 -12.81 0.81
C PHE A 62 13.42 -12.96 2.13
N THR A 63 12.73 -13.23 3.23
CA THR A 63 13.37 -13.42 4.55
C THR A 63 12.89 -14.70 5.23
N SER A 64 13.82 -15.45 5.81
CA SER A 64 13.59 -16.80 6.36
C SER A 64 13.01 -16.83 7.77
N ARG A 65 12.70 -15.67 8.39
CA ARG A 65 12.18 -15.63 9.77
C ARG A 65 10.98 -14.69 9.90
N PRO A 66 9.81 -15.20 10.30
CA PRO A 66 8.71 -14.37 10.77
C PRO A 66 9.06 -13.95 12.20
N LYS A 67 9.76 -12.84 12.36
CA LYS A 67 9.83 -12.16 13.66
C LYS A 67 9.29 -10.77 13.48
N ASP A 68 8.29 -10.46 14.30
CA ASP A 68 7.69 -9.12 14.50
C ASP A 68 6.66 -8.68 13.46
N ILE A 69 5.74 -9.57 13.06
CA ILE A 69 4.56 -9.17 12.28
C ILE A 69 3.38 -9.08 13.26
N ALA A 70 3.00 -7.85 13.62
CA ALA A 70 1.78 -7.64 14.41
C ALA A 70 0.56 -8.14 13.62
N GLU A 71 -0.40 -8.77 14.31
CA GLU A 71 -1.63 -9.28 13.72
C GLU A 71 -2.48 -8.13 13.18
N ARG A 72 -3.19 -8.38 12.07
CA ARG A 72 -4.10 -7.41 11.44
C ARG A 72 -5.22 -7.10 12.43
N LYS A 73 -5.34 -5.84 12.84
CA LYS A 73 -6.46 -5.38 13.66
C LYS A 73 -7.68 -5.16 12.76
N GLU A 74 -8.86 -5.47 13.28
CA GLU A 74 -10.14 -5.15 12.65
C GLU A 74 -10.31 -3.63 12.54
N ILE A 75 -10.99 -3.17 11.48
CA ILE A 75 -11.13 -1.75 11.19
C ILE A 75 -12.50 -1.28 11.67
N GLU A 76 -12.53 -0.32 12.58
CA GLU A 76 -13.78 0.26 13.08
C GLU A 76 -14.24 1.42 12.21
N CYS A 77 -15.51 1.39 11.77
CA CYS A 77 -16.17 2.49 11.09
C CYS A 77 -17.64 2.57 11.50
N CYS A 78 -18.11 3.77 11.89
CA CYS A 78 -19.48 3.98 12.41
C CYS A 78 -19.88 3.04 13.57
N GLY A 79 -18.92 2.64 14.43
CA GLY A 79 -19.14 1.68 15.52
C GLY A 79 -19.29 0.22 15.06
N GLN A 80 -18.97 -0.08 13.80
CA GLN A 80 -18.97 -1.43 13.24
C GLN A 80 -17.54 -1.85 12.90
N MET A 81 -17.20 -3.10 13.18
CA MET A 81 -15.89 -3.67 12.88
C MET A 81 -15.92 -4.38 11.52
N TYR A 82 -14.92 -4.10 10.69
CA TYR A 82 -14.76 -4.68 9.36
C TYR A 82 -13.44 -5.44 9.28
N SER A 83 -13.53 -6.73 8.91
CA SER A 83 -12.39 -7.55 8.53
C SER A 83 -12.28 -7.72 7.01
N ASP A 84 -13.38 -7.55 6.27
CA ASP A 84 -13.53 -7.79 4.83
C ASP A 84 -13.54 -6.51 3.97
N LYS A 85 -12.87 -6.57 2.80
CA LYS A 85 -12.69 -5.44 1.88
C LYS A 85 -13.99 -4.98 1.24
N GLU A 86 -14.76 -5.91 0.70
CA GLU A 86 -15.98 -5.57 -0.04
C GLU A 86 -17.06 -5.04 0.90
N ALA A 87 -17.16 -5.62 2.10
CA ALA A 87 -18.05 -5.15 3.15
C ALA A 87 -17.73 -3.73 3.59
N PHE A 88 -16.45 -3.41 3.83
CA PHE A 88 -16.02 -2.07 4.19
C PHE A 88 -16.29 -1.06 3.06
N ASN A 89 -15.92 -1.39 1.82
CA ASN A 89 -16.11 -0.49 0.67
C ASN A 89 -17.58 -0.16 0.43
N ARG A 90 -18.48 -1.16 0.50
CA ARG A 90 -19.92 -0.92 0.39
C ARG A 90 -20.44 0.00 1.48
N HIS A 91 -20.09 -0.26 2.74
CA HIS A 91 -20.47 0.60 3.86
C HIS A 91 -19.99 2.03 3.63
N TYR A 92 -18.73 2.18 3.24
CA TYR A 92 -18.12 3.47 3.04
C TYR A 92 -18.80 4.26 1.91
N ASP A 93 -19.08 3.60 0.79
CA ASP A 93 -19.81 4.20 -0.32
C ASP A 93 -21.22 4.64 0.06
N GLU A 94 -21.92 3.87 0.88
CA GLU A 94 -23.29 4.17 1.29
C GLU A 94 -23.38 5.24 2.40
N ALA A 95 -22.47 5.19 3.38
CA ALA A 95 -22.51 5.98 4.60
C ALA A 95 -21.71 7.30 4.51
N HIS A 96 -20.61 7.31 3.77
CA HIS A 96 -19.68 8.44 3.71
C HIS A 96 -19.63 9.15 2.35
N ASN A 97 -20.08 8.49 1.27
CA ASN A 97 -19.98 9.03 -0.09
C ASN A 97 -21.20 9.91 -0.51
N LYS A 98 -22.18 10.14 0.40
CA LYS A 98 -23.27 11.10 0.16
C LYS A 98 -22.84 12.53 0.52
N LYS A 99 -22.39 13.28 -0.49
CA LYS A 99 -22.23 14.76 -0.55
C LYS A 99 -20.90 15.39 -0.08
N ALA A 100 -19.78 14.68 -0.03
CA ALA A 100 -18.48 15.29 0.31
C ALA A 100 -17.66 15.65 -0.95
N LEU A 101 -18.14 16.62 -1.75
CA LEU A 101 -17.49 17.03 -3.00
C LEU A 101 -17.38 18.56 -3.08
N GLN A 102 -16.45 19.22 -2.35
CA GLN A 102 -16.21 20.67 -2.57
C GLN A 102 -14.97 21.34 -1.93
N SER A 103 -13.86 20.66 -1.57
CA SER A 103 -12.67 21.36 -1.02
C SER A 103 -11.33 20.84 -1.56
N ALA A 104 -10.31 21.71 -1.57
CA ALA A 104 -8.93 21.39 -1.97
C ALA A 104 -8.34 20.20 -1.20
N SER A 105 -8.71 20.05 0.08
CA SER A 105 -8.35 18.93 0.94
C SER A 105 -8.82 17.55 0.42
N LEU A 106 -9.83 17.50 -0.45
CA LEU A 106 -10.26 16.27 -1.11
C LEU A 106 -9.32 15.87 -2.25
N CYS A 107 -8.76 16.83 -2.99
CA CYS A 107 -7.82 16.54 -4.06
C CYS A 107 -6.54 15.92 -3.47
N GLU A 108 -6.01 16.53 -2.42
CA GLU A 108 -4.82 16.06 -1.70
C GLU A 108 -5.06 14.67 -1.08
N LEU A 109 -6.24 14.43 -0.51
CA LEU A 109 -6.64 13.09 -0.06
C LEU A 109 -6.69 12.09 -1.22
N LYS A 110 -7.40 12.40 -2.32
CA LYS A 110 -7.54 11.50 -3.46
C LYS A 110 -6.18 11.16 -4.04
N MET A 111 -5.28 12.14 -4.13
CA MET A 111 -3.89 11.94 -4.51
C MET A 111 -3.17 11.00 -3.54
N SER A 112 -3.34 11.20 -2.24
CA SER A 112 -2.72 10.35 -1.20
C SER A 112 -3.21 8.89 -1.30
N LEU A 113 -4.52 8.68 -1.42
CA LEU A 113 -5.11 7.35 -1.64
C LEU A 113 -4.60 6.71 -2.94
N THR A 114 -4.55 7.49 -4.03
CA THR A 114 -4.03 7.02 -5.31
C THR A 114 -2.56 6.59 -5.20
N LYS A 115 -1.72 7.34 -4.47
CA LYS A 115 -0.32 6.99 -4.23
C LYS A 115 -0.19 5.68 -3.44
N ILE A 116 -1.04 5.46 -2.44
CA ILE A 116 -1.12 4.20 -1.69
C ILE A 116 -1.49 3.04 -2.63
N GLU A 117 -2.57 3.17 -3.41
CA GLU A 117 -3.06 2.14 -4.32
C GLU A 117 -2.04 1.78 -5.42
N ILE A 118 -1.35 2.78 -5.98
CA ILE A 118 -0.30 2.57 -6.98
C ILE A 118 0.84 1.77 -6.35
N PHE A 119 1.29 2.16 -5.16
CA PHE A 119 2.38 1.47 -4.48
C PHE A 119 1.98 0.04 -4.06
N GLU A 120 0.77 -0.16 -3.56
CA GLU A 120 0.19 -1.48 -3.29
C GLU A 120 0.21 -2.36 -4.55
N ARG A 121 -0.18 -1.81 -5.70
CA ARG A 121 -0.13 -2.53 -6.99
C ARG A 121 1.30 -2.89 -7.38
N HIS A 122 2.27 -1.99 -7.19
CA HIS A 122 3.68 -2.29 -7.45
C HIS A 122 4.19 -3.44 -6.57
N LEU A 123 3.82 -3.46 -5.27
CA LEU A 123 4.15 -4.56 -4.37
C LEU A 123 3.51 -5.88 -4.82
N LYS A 124 2.21 -5.87 -5.15
CA LYS A 124 1.48 -7.05 -5.65
C LYS A 124 2.09 -7.62 -6.93
N ASN A 125 2.42 -6.74 -7.88
CA ASN A 125 3.10 -7.13 -9.10
C ASN A 125 4.44 -7.79 -8.76
N TYR A 126 5.28 -7.17 -7.93
CA TYR A 126 6.58 -7.72 -7.56
C TYR A 126 6.48 -9.01 -6.71
N LEU A 127 5.43 -9.14 -5.90
CA LEU A 127 5.09 -10.38 -5.20
C LEU A 127 4.80 -11.53 -6.18
N SER A 128 4.14 -11.24 -7.30
CA SER A 128 3.81 -12.25 -8.31
C SER A 128 5.00 -12.62 -9.20
N VAL A 129 5.76 -11.64 -9.72
CA VAL A 129 6.81 -11.89 -10.74
C VAL A 129 8.24 -11.78 -10.23
N GLY A 130 8.48 -11.01 -9.16
CA GLY A 130 9.82 -10.68 -8.68
C GLY A 130 10.54 -11.91 -8.12
N LYS A 131 11.80 -12.11 -8.49
CA LYS A 131 12.59 -13.29 -8.09
C LYS A 131 13.76 -12.96 -7.17
N GLU A 132 14.24 -11.73 -7.24
CA GLU A 132 15.43 -11.29 -6.53
C GLU A 132 15.09 -10.30 -5.42
N SER A 133 16.02 -10.12 -4.49
CA SER A 133 15.94 -9.05 -3.50
C SER A 133 17.31 -8.43 -3.29
N SER A 134 17.33 -7.17 -2.88
CA SER A 134 18.54 -6.46 -2.47
C SER A 134 18.45 -6.07 -1.00
N CYS A 135 19.60 -5.85 -0.36
CA CYS A 135 19.64 -5.28 0.99
C CYS A 135 18.90 -3.94 1.05
N GLU A 136 19.00 -3.13 0.00
CA GLU A 136 18.29 -1.85 -0.08
C GLU A 136 16.76 -2.04 -0.08
N LEU A 137 16.24 -2.94 -0.93
CA LEU A 137 14.81 -3.26 -0.95
C LEU A 137 14.32 -3.67 0.44
N LEU A 138 15.03 -4.60 1.08
CA LEU A 138 14.66 -5.09 2.41
C LEU A 138 14.69 -3.99 3.48
N LEU A 139 15.68 -3.10 3.44
CA LEU A 139 15.78 -1.96 4.35
C LEU A 139 14.65 -0.96 4.12
N ASN A 140 14.32 -0.65 2.86
CA ASN A 140 13.22 0.24 2.51
C ASN A 140 11.88 -0.34 2.98
N LEU A 141 11.60 -1.61 2.68
CA LEU A 141 10.38 -2.29 3.13
C LEU A 141 10.24 -2.30 4.66
N ARG A 142 11.34 -2.54 5.40
CA ARG A 142 11.32 -2.46 6.88
C ARG A 142 11.05 -1.04 7.39
N ARG A 143 11.56 -0.01 6.72
CA ARG A 143 11.26 1.40 7.06
C ARG A 143 9.81 1.73 6.81
N ILE A 144 9.26 1.30 5.67
CA ILE A 144 7.85 1.45 5.33
C ILE A 144 6.99 0.76 6.38
N MET A 145 7.28 -0.50 6.71
CA MET A 145 6.56 -1.24 7.76
C MET A 145 6.50 -0.46 9.07
N ARG A 146 7.64 0.04 9.56
CA ARG A 146 7.68 0.81 10.81
C ARG A 146 6.85 2.08 10.75
N ARG A 147 6.84 2.78 9.62
CA ARG A 147 6.01 3.98 9.43
C ARG A 147 4.52 3.63 9.38
N LEU A 148 4.16 2.54 8.71
CA LEU A 148 2.79 2.02 8.67
C LEU A 148 2.31 1.62 10.07
N ASP A 149 3.07 0.80 10.79
CA ASP A 149 2.76 0.41 12.18
C ASP A 149 2.58 1.66 13.07
N ALA A 150 3.53 2.61 13.01
CA ALA A 150 3.43 3.86 13.74
C ALA A 150 2.22 4.72 13.34
N THR A 151 1.73 4.62 12.09
CA THR A 151 0.57 5.40 11.64
C THR A 151 -0.74 4.73 12.08
N LEU A 152 -0.77 3.40 12.09
CA LEU A 152 -1.92 2.55 12.42
C LEU A 152 -2.12 2.37 13.93
N GLU A 153 -1.11 2.66 14.77
CA GLU A 153 -1.23 2.66 16.23
C GLU A 153 -2.02 3.85 16.80
N PHE A 154 -2.19 4.94 16.03
CA PHE A 154 -2.88 6.18 16.43
C PHE A 154 -4.25 6.36 15.77
#